data_AF-A0A6G9W4F7-F1
#
_entry.id   AF-A0A6G9W4F7-F1
#
_cell.length_a   1.000
_cell.length_b   1.000
_cell.length_c   1.000
_cell.angle_alpha   90.00
_cell.angle_beta   90.00
_cell.angle_gamma   90.00
#
_symmetry.space_group_name_H-M   'P 1'
#
loop_
_entity.id
_entity.type
_entity.pdbx_description
1 polymer ?
#
loop_
_entity_poly.entity_id
_entity_poly.type
_entity_poly.pdbx_seq_one_letter_code
_entity_poly.pdbx_strand_id
1 'polypeptide(L)'
;MTQSSTFCFTLNNYTDEDVGRLVALPPPYCCLFGKEVAPSTGTPHLQGVLWHQDGVRFRMKTAENMLGGRAYLTACRDFDAAVGYCVKEGDFYSNFMPAPELEAARRLVAAALKLSNCNYWLNSALQHLAAPDDFLSDPSTHFHSHVHCAHCPKH
;
A
#
# COMPACT_ATOMS: atom_id res chain seq x y z
N MET A 1 -3.85 -12.97 -22.93
CA MET A 1 -4.57 -12.11 -21.96
C MET A 1 -4.34 -12.66 -20.56
N THR A 2 -3.75 -11.86 -19.67
CA THR A 2 -3.42 -12.28 -18.30
C THR A 2 -4.68 -12.33 -17.42
N GLN A 3 -4.83 -13.41 -16.67
CA GLN A 3 -5.88 -13.61 -15.66
C GLN A 3 -5.23 -13.91 -14.31
N SER A 4 -5.76 -13.34 -13.24
CA SER A 4 -5.33 -13.58 -11.86
C SER A 4 -6.53 -13.46 -10.93
N SER A 5 -6.47 -14.09 -9.76
CA SER A 5 -7.43 -13.86 -8.67
C SER A 5 -7.16 -12.55 -7.92
N THR A 6 -5.94 -12.03 -8.08
CA THR A 6 -5.41 -10.90 -7.31
C THR A 6 -4.50 -10.04 -8.19
N PHE A 7 -4.66 -8.73 -8.14
CA PHE A 7 -3.86 -7.75 -8.85
C PHE A 7 -3.34 -6.67 -7.90
N CYS A 8 -2.08 -6.27 -8.06
CA CYS A 8 -1.53 -5.10 -7.42
C CYS A 8 -1.71 -3.90 -8.34
N PHE A 9 -1.95 -2.73 -7.78
CA PHE A 9 -2.09 -1.51 -8.56
C PHE A 9 -1.43 -0.29 -7.91
N THR A 10 -0.97 0.61 -8.76
CA THR A 10 -0.50 1.94 -8.35
C THR A 10 -1.23 2.99 -9.17
N LEU A 11 -1.77 4.00 -8.49
CA LEU A 11 -2.46 5.13 -9.12
C LEU A 11 -1.81 6.44 -8.70
N ASN A 12 -1.04 7.02 -9.61
CA ASN A 12 -0.38 8.31 -9.42
C ASN A 12 -1.34 9.47 -9.65
N ASN A 13 -1.20 10.55 -8.87
CA ASN A 13 -2.03 11.76 -8.98
C ASN A 13 -3.53 11.39 -8.96
N TYR A 14 -3.94 10.69 -7.91
CA TYR A 14 -5.33 10.29 -7.73
C TYR A 14 -6.22 11.50 -7.45
N THR A 15 -7.49 11.40 -7.86
CA THR A 15 -8.54 12.37 -7.56
C THR A 15 -9.54 11.80 -6.57
N ASP A 16 -10.40 12.65 -6.01
CA ASP A 16 -11.46 12.21 -5.10
C ASP A 16 -12.44 11.26 -5.80
N GLU A 17 -12.65 11.40 -7.11
CA GLU A 17 -13.47 10.48 -7.91
C GLU A 17 -12.83 9.09 -8.01
N ASP A 18 -11.49 9.00 -8.05
CA ASP A 18 -10.81 7.70 -8.03
C ASP A 18 -11.02 7.01 -6.69
N VAL A 19 -10.86 7.74 -5.59
CA VAL A 19 -11.10 7.21 -4.24
C VAL A 19 -12.56 6.76 -4.12
N GLY A 20 -13.51 7.59 -4.58
CA GLY A 20 -14.93 7.24 -4.59
C GLY A 20 -15.21 5.95 -5.38
N ARG A 21 -14.55 5.76 -6.53
CA ARG A 21 -14.67 4.54 -7.33
C ARG A 21 -14.14 3.30 -6.61
N LEU A 22 -12.99 3.41 -5.94
CA LEU A 22 -12.39 2.31 -5.19
C LEU A 22 -13.24 1.93 -3.97
N VAL A 23 -13.75 2.94 -3.25
CA VAL A 23 -14.66 2.75 -2.11
C VAL A 23 -15.96 2.07 -2.54
N ALA A 24 -16.47 2.41 -3.72
CA ALA A 24 -17.72 1.89 -4.28
C ALA A 24 -17.57 0.59 -5.09
N LEU A 25 -16.44 -0.12 -4.98
CA LEU A 25 -16.25 -1.38 -5.70
C LEU A 25 -17.36 -2.38 -5.34
N PRO A 26 -18.02 -2.98 -6.36
CA PRO A 26 -19.13 -3.89 -6.10
C PRO A 26 -18.63 -5.24 -5.59
N PRO A 27 -19.38 -5.93 -4.71
CA PRO A 27 -19.14 -7.35 -4.42
C PRO A 27 -19.16 -8.18 -5.72
N PRO A 28 -18.35 -9.25 -5.82
CA PRO A 28 -17.46 -9.83 -4.81
C PRO A 28 -16.01 -9.28 -4.86
N TYR A 29 -15.81 -8.08 -5.42
CA TYR A 29 -14.47 -7.49 -5.55
C TYR A 29 -14.08 -6.72 -4.30
N CYS A 30 -12.90 -7.07 -3.78
CA CYS A 30 -12.33 -6.48 -2.60
C CYS A 30 -11.07 -5.67 -2.95
N CYS A 31 -10.89 -4.53 -2.31
CA CYS A 31 -9.70 -3.72 -2.42
C CYS A 31 -9.16 -3.31 -1.05
N LEU A 32 -7.84 -3.18 -1.00
CA LEU A 32 -7.11 -2.50 0.05
C LEU A 32 -6.18 -1.51 -0.65
N PHE A 33 -6.14 -0.26 -0.21
CA PHE A 33 -5.17 0.71 -0.71
C PHE A 33 -4.69 1.66 0.37
N GLY A 34 -3.41 2.00 0.31
CA GLY A 34 -2.74 3.02 1.11
C GLY A 34 -2.61 4.33 0.35
N LYS A 35 -2.71 5.44 1.08
CA LYS A 35 -2.31 6.76 0.59
C LYS A 35 -0.84 6.97 0.92
N GLU A 36 -0.06 7.24 -0.11
CA GLU A 36 1.37 7.44 0.02
C GLU A 36 1.78 8.75 -0.65
N VAL A 37 2.81 9.39 -0.10
CA VAL A 37 3.45 10.57 -0.71
C VAL A 37 4.86 10.15 -1.10
N ALA A 38 5.18 10.22 -2.39
CA ALA A 38 6.51 9.87 -2.87
C ALA A 38 7.56 10.82 -2.26
N PRO A 39 8.59 10.33 -1.55
CA PRO A 39 9.54 11.19 -0.85
C PRO A 39 10.35 12.10 -1.79
N SER A 40 10.62 11.62 -3.00
CA SER A 40 11.49 12.28 -3.99
C SER A 40 10.74 13.28 -4.86
N THR A 41 9.52 12.96 -5.29
CA THR A 41 8.71 13.78 -6.21
C THR A 41 7.59 14.56 -5.51
N GLY A 42 7.26 14.21 -4.26
CA GLY A 42 6.14 14.79 -3.52
C GLY A 42 4.76 14.43 -4.08
N THR A 43 4.68 13.54 -5.07
CA THR A 43 3.43 13.22 -5.75
C THR A 43 2.60 12.23 -4.94
N PRO A 44 1.31 12.53 -4.70
CA PRO A 44 0.42 11.60 -4.02
C PRO A 44 0.12 10.43 -4.95
N HIS A 45 0.18 9.22 -4.39
CA HIS A 45 -0.18 8.00 -5.11
C HIS A 45 -0.94 7.05 -4.20
N LEU A 46 -1.79 6.22 -4.81
CA LEU A 46 -2.42 5.10 -4.13
C LEU A 46 -1.66 3.84 -4.49
N GLN A 47 -1.20 3.12 -3.48
CA GLN A 47 -0.67 1.77 -3.63
C GLN A 47 -1.74 0.80 -3.11
N GLY A 48 -2.16 -0.15 -3.94
CA GLY A 48 -3.29 -1.01 -3.59
C GLY A 48 -3.20 -2.42 -4.13
N VAL A 49 -4.09 -3.27 -3.60
CA VAL A 49 -4.34 -4.64 -4.06
C VAL A 49 -5.84 -4.82 -4.27
N LEU A 50 -6.21 -5.45 -5.37
CA LEU A 50 -7.58 -5.78 -5.78
C LEU A 50 -7.68 -7.29 -5.95
N TRP A 51 -8.67 -7.92 -5.32
CA TRP A 51 -8.89 -9.36 -5.43
C TRP A 51 -10.36 -9.72 -5.50
N HIS A 52 -10.64 -10.94 -5.95
CA HIS A 52 -11.96 -11.53 -5.86
C HIS A 52 -12.09 -12.27 -4.52
N GLN A 53 -13.15 -12.03 -3.76
CA GLN A 53 -13.35 -12.61 -2.43
C GLN A 53 -13.24 -14.15 -2.42
N ASP A 54 -13.85 -14.81 -3.39
CA ASP A 54 -13.81 -16.28 -3.52
C ASP A 54 -12.58 -16.83 -4.27
N GLY A 55 -11.58 -16.00 -4.55
CA GLY A 55 -10.37 -16.42 -5.28
C GLY A 55 -10.58 -16.72 -6.77
N VAL A 56 -11.72 -16.32 -7.35
CA VAL A 56 -12.00 -16.50 -8.78
C VAL A 56 -11.07 -15.64 -9.61
N ARG A 57 -10.47 -16.23 -10.64
CA ARG A 57 -9.61 -15.50 -11.58
C ARG A 57 -10.44 -14.60 -12.48
N PHE A 58 -10.02 -13.34 -12.63
CA PHE A 58 -10.61 -12.39 -13.54
C PHE A 58 -9.55 -11.76 -14.45
N ARG A 59 -10.00 -11.12 -15.52
CA ARG A 59 -9.11 -10.54 -16.53
C ARG A 59 -8.51 -9.25 -16.00
N MET A 60 -7.24 -9.00 -16.35
CA MET A 60 -6.59 -7.72 -16.06
C MET A 60 -7.37 -6.52 -16.62
N LYS A 61 -8.04 -6.66 -17.77
CA LYS A 61 -8.90 -5.60 -18.33
C LYS A 61 -10.11 -5.28 -17.45
N THR A 62 -10.65 -6.29 -16.76
CA THR A 62 -11.73 -6.08 -15.78
C THR A 62 -11.22 -5.27 -14.59
N ALA A 63 -10.03 -5.61 -14.07
CA ALA A 63 -9.36 -4.82 -13.03
C ALA A 63 -9.14 -3.37 -13.47
N GLU A 64 -8.58 -3.18 -14.66
CA GLU A 64 -8.28 -1.85 -15.23
C GLU A 64 -9.54 -0.97 -15.32
N ASN A 65 -10.65 -1.54 -15.81
CA ASN A 65 -11.92 -0.83 -15.90
C ASN A 65 -12.47 -0.44 -14.52
N MET A 66 -12.35 -1.33 -13.53
CA MET A 66 -12.77 -1.06 -12.14
C MET A 66 -11.95 0.06 -11.49
N LEU A 67 -10.66 0.15 -11.83
CA LEU A 67 -9.76 1.18 -11.31
C LEU A 67 -9.80 2.49 -12.11
N GLY A 68 -10.61 2.59 -13.17
CA GLY A 68 -10.76 3.81 -13.97
C GLY A 68 -9.71 4.01 -15.06
N GLY A 69 -9.01 2.96 -15.49
CA GLY A 69 -8.19 2.95 -16.70
C GLY A 69 -6.78 3.55 -16.58
N ARG A 70 -6.48 4.28 -15.50
CA ARG A 70 -5.17 4.95 -15.31
C ARG A 70 -4.21 4.22 -14.39
N ALA A 71 -4.70 3.22 -13.65
CA ALA A 71 -3.88 2.49 -12.69
C ALA A 71 -2.89 1.58 -13.42
N TYR A 72 -1.63 1.62 -12.98
CA TYR A 72 -0.67 0.60 -13.37
C TYR A 72 -1.00 -0.70 -12.63
N LEU A 73 -1.10 -1.81 -13.36
CA LEU A 73 -1.58 -3.09 -12.83
C LEU A 73 -0.55 -4.19 -13.07
N THR A 74 -0.36 -5.05 -12.06
CA THR A 74 0.43 -6.28 -12.16
C THR A 74 -0.31 -7.44 -11.50
N ALA A 75 -0.05 -8.67 -11.95
CA ALA A 75 -0.56 -9.84 -11.23
C ALA A 75 0.17 -9.93 -9.88
N CYS A 76 -0.60 -10.08 -8.80
CA CYS A 76 -0.05 -10.20 -7.46
C CYS A 76 0.70 -11.53 -7.31
N ARG A 77 1.94 -11.48 -6.85
CA ARG A 77 2.77 -12.67 -6.57
C ARG A 77 2.70 -13.08 -5.10
N ASP A 78 2.71 -12.09 -4.22
CA ASP A 78 2.68 -12.25 -2.77
C ASP A 78 1.64 -11.28 -2.20
N PHE A 79 0.57 -11.84 -1.64
CA PHE A 79 -0.54 -11.07 -1.09
C PHE A 79 -0.18 -10.39 0.23
N ASP A 80 0.56 -11.06 1.09
CA ASP A 80 0.93 -10.54 2.41
C ASP A 80 1.91 -9.37 2.25
N ALA A 81 2.87 -9.49 1.33
CA ALA A 81 3.73 -8.38 0.96
C ALA A 81 2.91 -7.20 0.41
N ALA A 82 1.96 -7.46 -0.51
CA ALA A 82 1.09 -6.43 -1.07
C ALA A 82 0.30 -5.66 0.00
N VAL A 83 -0.25 -6.38 0.98
CA VAL A 83 -0.94 -5.79 2.14
C VAL A 83 0.03 -4.93 2.94
N GLY A 84 1.24 -5.43 3.21
CA GLY A 84 2.32 -4.69 3.88
C GLY A 84 2.60 -3.35 3.24
N TYR A 85 2.72 -3.30 1.91
CA TYR A 85 2.89 -2.04 1.17
C TYR A 85 1.70 -1.10 1.38
N CYS A 86 0.47 -1.59 1.29
CA CYS A 86 -0.73 -0.76 1.43
C CYS A 86 -0.86 -0.11 2.82
N VAL A 87 -0.32 -0.73 3.88
CA VAL A 87 -0.49 -0.24 5.26
C VAL A 87 0.71 0.53 5.80
N LYS A 88 1.81 0.64 5.04
CA LYS A 88 3.11 1.11 5.55
C LYS A 88 3.08 2.52 6.16
N GLU A 89 2.32 3.43 5.56
CA GLU A 89 2.18 4.84 6.02
C GLU A 89 1.07 5.02 7.07
N GLY A 90 0.29 3.98 7.36
CA GLY A 90 -0.80 4.01 8.34
C GLY A 90 -2.11 4.68 7.88
N ASP A 91 -2.14 5.31 6.70
CA ASP A 91 -3.37 5.83 6.07
C ASP A 91 -3.82 4.91 4.93
N PHE A 92 -4.73 3.99 5.23
CA PHE A 92 -5.21 2.97 4.28
C PHE A 92 -6.71 2.73 4.40
N TYR A 93 -7.35 2.29 3.32
CA TYR A 93 -8.76 1.93 3.25
C TYR A 93 -8.94 0.50 2.76
N SER A 94 -9.97 -0.18 3.27
CA SER A 94 -10.42 -1.49 2.76
C SER A 94 -11.95 -1.54 2.70
N ASN A 95 -12.50 -2.05 1.59
CA ASN A 95 -13.95 -2.35 1.49
C ASN A 95 -14.30 -3.76 2.01
N PHE A 96 -13.30 -4.58 2.33
CA PHE A 96 -13.48 -5.93 2.87
C PHE A 96 -13.56 -5.94 4.41
N MET A 97 -12.98 -4.93 5.05
CA MET A 97 -12.95 -4.80 6.50
C MET A 97 -14.04 -3.82 6.97
N PRO A 98 -14.85 -4.15 7.99
CA PRO A 98 -15.85 -3.23 8.51
C PRO A 98 -15.18 -2.02 9.17
N ALA A 99 -15.83 -0.86 9.11
CA ALA A 99 -15.26 0.41 9.56
C ALA A 99 -14.67 0.40 11.00
N PRO A 100 -15.28 -0.27 12.01
CA PRO A 100 -14.70 -0.33 13.35
C PRO A 100 -13.37 -1.07 13.40
N GLU A 101 -13.23 -2.16 12.65
CA GLU A 101 -11.99 -2.94 12.57
C GLU A 101 -10.91 -2.18 11.81
N LEU A 102 -11.29 -1.50 10.72
CA LEU A 102 -10.39 -0.66 9.94
C LEU A 102 -9.80 0.47 10.80
N GLU A 103 -10.65 1.12 11.60
CA GLU A 103 -10.23 2.17 12.53
C GLU A 103 -9.30 1.63 13.63
N ALA A 104 -9.60 0.45 14.18
CA ALA A 104 -8.71 -0.21 15.14
C ALA A 104 -7.35 -0.56 14.52
N ALA A 105 -7.33 -1.10 13.30
CA ALA A 105 -6.11 -1.43 12.58
C ALA A 105 -5.24 -0.19 12.33
N ARG A 106 -5.83 0.92 11.86
CA ARG A 106 -5.13 2.20 11.68
C ARG A 106 -4.48 2.69 12.97
N ARG A 107 -5.20 2.62 14.10
CA ARG A 107 -4.65 3.01 15.41
C ARG A 107 -3.46 2.16 15.83
N LEU A 108 -3.54 0.85 15.63
CA LEU A 108 -2.46 -0.07 15.96
C LEU A 108 -1.22 0.18 15.10
N VAL A 109 -1.40 0.36 13.79
CA VAL A 109 -0.31 0.68 12.87
C VAL A 109 0.32 2.04 13.24
N ALA A 110 -0.49 3.06 13.51
CA ALA A 110 0.00 4.36 13.94
C ALA A 110 0.78 4.29 15.27
N ALA A 111 0.35 3.44 16.21
CA ALA A 111 1.09 3.20 17.46
C ALA A 111 2.43 2.48 17.19
N ALA A 112 2.43 1.46 16.33
CA ALA A 112 3.64 0.74 15.93
C ALA A 112 4.67 1.65 15.24
N LEU A 113 4.23 2.52 14.33
CA LEU A 113 5.07 3.51 13.66
C LEU A 113 5.66 4.54 14.65
N LYS A 114 4.89 4.95 15.66
CA LYS A 114 5.42 5.82 16.73
C LYS A 114 6.50 5.11 17.54
N LEU A 115 6.28 3.84 17.89
CA LEU A 115 7.25 3.04 18.64
C LEU A 115 8.54 2.81 17.84
N SER A 116 8.44 2.54 16.54
CA SER A 116 9.61 2.32 15.68
C SER A 116 10.45 3.58 15.54
N ASN A 117 9.82 4.75 15.38
CA ASN A 117 10.54 6.03 15.32
C ASN A 117 11.30 6.35 16.62
N CYS A 118 10.87 5.80 17.75
CA CYS A 118 11.53 5.95 19.04
C CYS A 118 12.53 4.83 19.37
N ASN A 119 12.65 3.80 18.52
CA ASN A 119 13.49 2.64 18.78
C ASN A 119 14.24 2.20 17.51
N TYR A 120 15.53 2.52 17.45
CA TYR A 120 16.40 2.21 16.30
C TYR A 120 16.36 0.74 15.90
N TRP A 121 16.40 -0.19 16.86
CA TRP A 121 16.37 -1.63 16.58
C TRP A 121 15.06 -2.06 15.93
N LEU A 122 13.94 -1.50 16.40
CA LEU A 122 12.63 -1.78 15.85
C LEU A 122 12.45 -1.17 14.44
N ASN A 123 13.00 0.03 14.21
CA ASN A 123 12.99 0.67 12.90
C ASN A 123 13.74 -0.16 11.86
N SER A 124 14.98 -0.57 12.16
CA SER A 124 15.76 -1.42 11.25
C SER A 124 15.07 -2.75 10.96
N ALA A 125 14.45 -3.39 11.96
CA ALA A 125 13.72 -4.64 11.74
C ALA A 125 12.49 -4.48 10.82
N LEU A 126 11.74 -3.40 10.99
CA LEU A 126 10.54 -3.14 10.17
C LEU A 126 10.88 -2.81 8.72
N GLN A 127 11.96 -2.05 8.47
CA GLN A 127 12.40 -1.74 7.11
C GLN A 127 12.77 -3.00 6.32
N HIS A 128 13.38 -3.99 6.97
CA HIS A 128 13.72 -5.26 6.33
C HIS A 128 12.52 -6.19 6.09
N LEU A 129 11.45 -6.05 6.86
CA LEU A 129 10.21 -6.84 6.69
C LEU A 129 9.26 -6.23 5.65
N ALA A 130 9.25 -4.90 5.52
CA ALA A 130 8.35 -4.18 4.62
C ALA A 130 8.85 -4.08 3.17
N ALA A 131 10.11 -4.46 2.91
CA ALA A 131 10.74 -4.40 1.59
C ALA A 131 11.42 -5.72 1.19
N PRO A 132 10.67 -6.82 0.99
CA PRO A 132 11.19 -7.90 0.16
C PRO A 132 11.35 -7.36 -1.26
N ASP A 133 12.53 -7.55 -1.86
CA ASP A 133 13.11 -6.91 -3.05
C ASP A 133 12.25 -6.70 -4.32
N ASP A 134 10.97 -7.06 -4.36
CA ASP A 134 10.21 -7.10 -5.62
C ASP A 134 8.70 -6.94 -5.40
N PHE A 135 8.24 -5.69 -5.28
CA PHE A 135 6.81 -5.40 -5.46
C PHE A 135 6.54 -4.52 -6.66
N LEU A 136 7.32 -3.46 -6.82
CA LEU A 136 7.45 -2.67 -8.03
C LEU A 136 8.87 -2.14 -7.99
N SER A 137 9.71 -2.49 -8.96
CA SER A 137 11.04 -1.90 -9.08
C SER A 137 10.90 -0.40 -9.39
N ASP A 138 10.78 0.40 -8.33
CA ASP A 138 10.95 1.84 -8.38
C ASP A 138 12.42 2.11 -8.74
N PRO A 139 12.73 2.70 -9.91
CA PRO A 139 14.10 3.00 -10.30
C PRO A 139 14.75 4.11 -9.45
N SER A 140 14.03 4.70 -8.49
CA SER A 140 14.53 5.81 -7.66
C SER A 140 15.10 5.41 -6.30
N THR A 141 14.97 4.14 -5.86
CA THR A 141 15.51 3.68 -4.57
C THR A 141 16.97 3.21 -4.69
N HIS A 142 17.88 4.14 -4.99
CA HIS A 142 19.26 4.06 -4.51
C HIS A 142 19.37 4.89 -3.24
N PHE A 143 19.16 4.26 -2.09
CA PHE A 143 19.40 4.91 -0.80
C PHE A 143 20.90 5.09 -0.59
N HIS A 144 21.39 6.31 -0.81
CA HIS A 144 22.66 6.76 -0.23
C HIS A 144 22.44 6.93 1.29
N SER A 145 23.13 6.09 2.04
CA SER A 145 23.18 6.09 3.49
C SER A 145 24.00 7.26 4.01
N HIS A 146 23.44 8.47 4.08
CA HIS A 146 23.99 9.52 4.96
C HIS A 146 22.91 10.48 5.41
N VAL A 147 22.41 10.29 6.63
CA VAL A 147 21.89 11.39 7.44
C VAL A 147 22.44 11.26 8.85
N HIS A 148 23.33 12.19 9.18
CA HIS A 148 23.89 12.40 10.52
C HIS A 148 22.76 12.62 11.52
N CYS A 149 22.68 11.78 12.55
CA CYS A 149 21.83 12.00 13.71
C CYS A 149 22.39 13.19 14.52
N ALA A 150 21.71 14.32 14.49
CA ALA A 150 22.02 15.50 15.28
C ALA A 150 20.87 15.80 16.25
N HIS A 151 20.60 14.91 17.21
CA HIS A 151 20.09 15.25 18.54
C HIS A 151 19.92 13.99 19.39
N CYS A 152 20.89 13.73 20.26
CA CYS A 152 20.68 12.90 21.45
C CYS A 152 20.87 13.82 22.66
N PRO A 153 19.80 14.19 23.40
CA PRO A 153 19.97 14.93 24.64
C PRO A 153 20.55 13.97 25.69
N LYS A 154 21.77 14.27 26.16
CA LYS A 154 22.38 13.59 27.30
C LYS A 154 21.61 13.98 28.56
N HIS A 155 20.97 13.01 29.21
CA HIS A 155 20.79 12.97 30.66
C HIS A 155 20.73 11.52 31.13
#